data_AF-A0A381FHP1-F1
#
_entry.id   AF-A0A381FHP1-F1
#
_cell.length_a   1.000
_cell.length_b   1.000
_cell.length_c   1.000
_cell.angle_alpha   90.00
_cell.angle_beta   90.00
_cell.angle_gamma   90.00
#
_symmetry.space_group_name_H-M   'P 1'
#
loop_
_entity.id
_entity.type
_entity.pdbx_description
1 polymer ?
#
loop_
_entity_poly.entity_id
_entity_poly.type
_entity_poly.pdbx_seq_one_letter_code
_entity_poly.pdbx_strand_id
1 'polypeptide(L)' 'MEYQAFLNGDSKMSASIRNVKWSDNAIGNTAEWPIALKQSTGLILDLDFPALICWGSGLHPFI' A
#
# COMPACT_ATOMS: atom_id res chain seq x y z
N MET A 1 -3.86 15.02 -11.43
CA MET A 1 -3.10 13.76 -11.36
C MET A 1 -2.42 13.73 -10.01
N GLU A 2 -2.91 12.90 -9.08
CA GLU A 2 -2.32 12.78 -7.74
C GLU A 2 -1.07 11.90 -7.84
N TYR A 3 0.07 12.42 -7.40
CA TYR A 3 1.38 11.78 -7.52
C TYR A 3 1.55 10.74 -6.41
N GLN A 4 1.60 9.45 -6.77
CA GLN A 4 1.71 8.30 -5.84
C GLN A 4 3.15 8.14 -5.31
N ALA A 5 3.73 9.21 -4.75
CA ALA A 5 5.12 9.25 -4.30
C ALA A 5 5.49 8.09 -3.36
N PHE A 6 4.56 7.68 -2.50
CA PHE A 6 4.78 6.62 -1.51
C PHE A 6 4.96 5.21 -2.14
N LEU A 7 4.54 5.01 -3.39
CA LEU A 7 4.76 3.77 -4.14
C LEU A 7 5.95 3.84 -5.08
N ASN A 8 6.64 4.99 -5.18
CA ASN A 8 7.71 5.20 -6.15
C ASN A 8 9.07 4.65 -5.71
N GLY A 9 9.17 3.92 -4.60
CA GLY A 9 10.40 3.24 -4.22
C GLY A 9 10.87 2.20 -5.26
N ASP A 10 12.16 1.91 -5.26
CA ASP A 10 12.79 0.93 -6.17
C ASP A 10 12.88 -0.48 -5.58
N SER A 11 12.22 -0.74 -4.45
CA SER A 11 12.22 -2.06 -3.81
C SER A 11 11.36 -3.07 -4.60
N LYS A 12 11.70 -4.36 -4.50
CA LYS A 12 10.86 -5.43 -5.07
C LYS A 12 9.45 -5.42 -4.48
N MET A 13 9.33 -4.97 -3.24
CA MET A 13 8.07 -4.89 -2.50
C MET A 13 7.20 -3.75 -3.02
N SER A 14 7.76 -2.55 -3.23
CA SER A 14 7.03 -1.41 -3.82
C SER A 14 6.60 -1.71 -5.26
N ALA A 15 7.45 -2.41 -6.04
CA ALA A 15 7.09 -2.90 -7.37
C ALA A 15 5.92 -3.89 -7.34
N SER A 16 5.89 -4.81 -6.36
CA SER A 16 4.83 -5.81 -6.23
C SER A 16 3.49 -5.15 -5.86
N ILE A 17 3.50 -4.22 -4.89
CA ILE A 17 2.30 -3.44 -4.52
C ILE A 17 1.72 -2.70 -5.73
N ARG A 18 2.54 -2.06 -6.57
CA ARG A 18 2.07 -1.32 -7.75
C ARG A 18 1.35 -2.19 -8.79
N ASN A 19 1.69 -3.47 -8.87
CA ASN A 19 1.14 -4.39 -9.87
C ASN A 19 -0.16 -5.07 -9.42
N VAL A 20 -0.61 -4.86 -8.18
CA VAL A 20 -1.88 -5.37 -7.69
C VAL A 20 -3.04 -4.54 -8.25
N LYS A 21 -4.09 -5.21 -8.75
CA LYS A 21 -5.34 -4.56 -9.15
C LYS A 21 -6.16 -4.16 -7.92
N TRP A 22 -5.77 -3.07 -7.28
CA TRP A 22 -6.39 -2.59 -6.04
C TRP A 22 -7.86 -2.21 -6.17
N SER A 23 -8.31 -1.83 -7.37
CA SER A 23 -9.72 -1.58 -7.66
C SER A 23 -10.62 -2.78 -7.37
N ASP A 24 -10.09 -3.99 -7.44
CA ASP A 24 -10.84 -5.24 -7.30
C ASP A 24 -10.73 -5.79 -5.86
N ASN A 25 -10.01 -5.09 -4.98
CA ASN A 25 -9.79 -5.46 -3.59
C ASN A 25 -10.64 -4.61 -2.64
N ALA A 26 -10.94 -5.17 -1.46
CA ALA A 26 -11.71 -4.47 -0.40
C ALA A 26 -11.06 -3.16 0.11
N ILE A 27 -9.77 -2.97 -0.16
CA ILE A 27 -8.99 -1.78 0.23
C ILE A 27 -9.17 -0.63 -0.78
N GLY A 28 -9.66 -0.93 -2.00
CA GLY A 28 -9.98 0.05 -3.03
C GLY A 28 -8.78 0.64 -3.74
N ASN A 29 -9.04 1.51 -4.72
CA ASN A 29 -8.01 2.12 -5.56
C ASN A 29 -7.00 2.93 -4.73
N THR A 30 -5.70 2.78 -5.00
CA THR A 30 -4.61 3.50 -4.31
C THR A 30 -4.74 5.02 -4.38
N ALA A 31 -5.41 5.56 -5.39
CA ALA A 31 -5.75 6.98 -5.47
C ALA A 31 -6.65 7.43 -4.30
N GLU A 32 -7.61 6.57 -3.92
CA GLU A 32 -8.66 6.83 -2.94
C GLU A 32 -8.26 6.45 -1.51
N TRP A 33 -7.06 5.87 -1.34
CA TRP A 33 -6.59 5.49 0.00
C TRP A 33 -6.52 6.69 0.94
N PRO A 34 -6.97 6.52 2.20
CA PRO A 34 -6.74 7.52 3.24
C PRO A 34 -5.25 7.83 3.39
N ILE A 35 -4.93 9.08 3.74
CA ILE A 35 -3.54 9.52 3.90
C ILE A 35 -2.75 8.64 4.89
N ALA A 36 -3.39 8.20 5.97
CA ALA A 36 -2.80 7.31 6.96
C ALA A 36 -2.36 5.97 6.33
N LEU A 37 -3.19 5.37 5.46
CA LEU A 37 -2.82 4.13 4.77
C LEU A 37 -1.67 4.33 3.78
N LYS A 38 -1.68 5.44 3.03
CA LYS A 38 -0.58 5.80 2.11
C LYS A 38 0.76 5.93 2.89
N GLN A 39 0.74 6.61 4.04
CA GLN A 39 1.92 6.79 4.89
C GLN A 39 2.40 5.49 5.53
N SER A 40 1.49 4.70 6.13
CA SER A 40 1.84 3.40 6.70
C SER A 40 2.41 2.45 5.64
N THR A 41 1.86 2.47 4.43
CA THR A 41 2.38 1.70 3.29
C THR A 41 3.81 2.13 2.94
N GLY A 42 4.06 3.44 2.81
CA GLY A 42 5.42 3.93 2.54
C GLY A 42 6.42 3.47 3.61
N LEU A 43 6.04 3.56 4.89
CA LEU A 43 6.89 3.11 6.00
C LEU A 43 7.24 1.62 5.91
N ILE A 44 6.26 0.74 5.66
CA ILE A 44 6.52 -0.71 5.61
C ILE A 44 7.34 -1.13 4.39
N LEU A 45 7.28 -0.38 3.30
CA LEU A 45 8.02 -0.68 2.07
C LEU A 45 9.53 -0.44 2.21
N ASP A 46 9.93 0.35 3.19
CA ASP A 46 11.30 0.69 3.52
C ASP A 46 11.87 -0.18 4.67
N LEU A 47 11.10 -1.13 5.21
CA LEU A 47 11.56 -2.00 6.30
C LEU A 47 12.43 -3.16 5.78
N ASP A 48 13.53 -3.41 6.49
CA ASP A 48 14.41 -4.57 6.25
C ASP A 48 13.89 -5.87 6.87
N PHE A 49 12.67 -5.87 7.41
CA PHE A 49 12.03 -7.01 8.04
C PHE A 49 10.58 -7.17 7.57
N PRO A 50 10.03 -8.40 7.59
CA PRO A 50 8.64 -8.63 7.21
C PRO A 50 7.67 -7.86 8.12
N ALA A 51 6.70 -7.19 7.49
CA ALA A 51 5.61 -6.50 8.17
C ALA A 51 4.26 -6.94 7.55
N LEU A 52 3.15 -6.63 8.23
CA LEU A 52 1.79 -6.82 7.74
C LEU A 52 0.97 -5.61 8.17
N ILE A 53 0.20 -5.02 7.26
CA ILE A 53 -0.83 -4.04 7.62
C ILE A 53 -2.19 -4.75 7.59
N CYS A 54 -3.07 -4.47 8.54
CA CYS A 54 -4.47 -4.86 8.47
C CYS A 54 -5.32 -3.58 8.48
N TRP A 55 -6.21 -3.42 7.50
CA TRP A 55 -6.92 -2.15 7.30
C TRP A 55 -8.43 -2.29 7.23
N GLY A 56 -9.13 -1.26 7.69
CA GLY A 56 -10.58 -1.10 7.54
C GLY A 56 -11.43 -1.97 8.48
N SER A 57 -12.76 -1.81 8.35
CA SER A 57 -13.76 -2.59 9.06
C SER A 57 -13.80 -4.02 8.49
N GLY A 58 -12.98 -4.89 9.05
CA GLY A 58 -12.75 -6.23 8.52
C GLY A 58 -11.30 -6.68 8.63
N LEU A 59 -10.38 -5.77 9.00
CA LEU A 59 -8.95 -6.05 9.13
C LEU A 59 -8.40 -6.76 7.90
N HIS A 60 -8.68 -6.20 6.71
CA HIS A 60 -8.22 -6.77 5.46
C HIS A 60 -6.68 -6.79 5.46
N PRO A 61 -6.05 -7.97 5.38
CA PRO A 61 -4.60 -8.05 5.34
C PRO A 61 -4.10 -7.38 4.06
N PHE A 62 -3.02 -6.66 4.22
CA PHE A 62 -2.34 -5.83 3.26
C PHE A 62 -0.88 -6.25 3.31
N ILE A 63 -0.28 -6.49 2.13
CA ILE A 63 0.99 -7.20 1.80
C ILE A 63 1.02 -8.72 2.02
#